data_AF-A0A841UXB6-F1
#
_entry.id   AF-A0A841UXB6-F1
#
_cell.length_a   1.000
_cell.length_b   1.000
_cell.length_c   1.000
_cell.angle_alpha   90.00
_cell.angle_beta   90.00
_cell.angle_gamma   90.00
#
_symmetry.space_group_name_H-M   'P 1'
#
loop_
_entity.id
_entity.type
_entity.pdbx_description
1 polymer ?
#
loop_
_entity_poly.entity_id
_entity_poly.type
_entity_poly.pdbx_seq_one_letter_code
_entity_poly.pdbx_strand_id
1 'polypeptide(L)'
;MSGKKLGIHTIIEIVAFLSALATIMGFVYFFYDRHFVTCKPMEGFSSNRDAYYSCLRKLLKENRWEDANRETLRLMLQTVNREGEGFIDTKTMKEFPCKDLLIIEDLWSKASQGRFGFDTQQKIWKSEGGEPYLTDENSEAYHRFRSAVGWKKGKDPNFSLNAPYGHLPILGSHGKIGGIANTYRIAECLEKKEWEAP
;
A
#
# COMPACT_ATOMS: atom_id res chain seq x y z
N MET A 1 -56.38 28.53 -1.20
CA MET A 1 -55.23 27.61 -1.27
C MET A 1 -55.77 26.19 -1.35
N SER A 2 -55.95 25.63 -2.56
CA SER A 2 -56.59 24.33 -2.77
C SER A 2 -55.52 23.24 -2.86
N GLY A 3 -55.40 22.41 -1.82
CA GLY A 3 -54.54 21.24 -1.82
C GLY A 3 -55.23 20.11 -2.58
N LYS A 4 -54.69 19.73 -3.74
CA LYS A 4 -55.17 18.54 -4.46
C LYS A 4 -54.83 17.30 -3.62
N LYS A 5 -55.84 16.63 -3.07
CA LYS A 5 -55.67 15.30 -2.45
C LYS A 5 -55.28 14.31 -3.54
N LEU A 6 -54.12 13.67 -3.38
CA LEU A 6 -53.64 12.65 -4.30
C LEU A 6 -54.51 11.39 -4.15
N GLY A 7 -54.97 10.83 -5.27
CA GLY A 7 -55.77 9.61 -5.26
C GLY A 7 -54.97 8.41 -4.75
N ILE A 8 -55.63 7.47 -4.07
CA ILE A 8 -54.99 6.28 -3.46
C ILE A 8 -54.17 5.48 -4.48
N HIS A 9 -54.64 5.38 -5.73
CA HIS A 9 -53.90 4.73 -6.81
C HIS A 9 -52.56 5.41 -7.11
N THR A 10 -52.56 6.74 -7.20
CA THR A 10 -51.35 7.55 -7.41
C THR A 10 -50.38 7.44 -6.23
N ILE A 11 -50.90 7.30 -5.01
CA ILE A 11 -50.08 7.07 -3.81
C ILE A 11 -49.41 5.69 -3.87
N ILE A 12 -50.13 4.64 -4.26
CA ILE A 12 -49.61 3.27 -4.36
C ILE A 12 -48.49 3.20 -5.41
N GLU A 13 -48.67 3.82 -6.58
CA GLU A 13 -47.64 3.87 -7.61
C GLU A 13 -46.37 4.58 -7.11
N ILE A 14 -46.50 5.74 -6.45
CA ILE A 14 -45.35 6.47 -5.89
C ILE A 14 -44.62 5.63 -4.84
N VAL A 15 -45.33 4.97 -3.93
CA VAL A 15 -44.72 4.12 -2.89
C VAL A 15 -44.00 2.92 -3.51
N ALA A 16 -44.56 2.31 -4.56
CA ALA A 16 -43.92 1.21 -5.29
C ALA A 16 -42.64 1.67 -6.01
N PHE A 17 -42.65 2.84 -6.65
CA PHE A 17 -41.46 3.44 -7.27
C PHE A 17 -40.38 3.78 -6.26
N LEU A 18 -40.73 4.38 -5.12
CA LEU A 18 -39.76 4.71 -4.07
C LEU A 18 -39.15 3.46 -3.44
N SER A 19 -39.94 2.39 -3.26
CA SER A 19 -39.46 1.12 -2.72
C SER A 19 -38.52 0.39 -3.71
N ALA A 20 -38.84 0.42 -5.01
CA ALA A 20 -37.98 -0.11 -6.05
C ALA A 20 -36.66 0.67 -6.14
N LEU A 21 -36.70 2.01 -6.07
CA LEU A 21 -35.51 2.86 -6.04
C LEU A 21 -34.63 2.60 -4.81
N ALA A 22 -35.21 2.43 -3.62
CA ALA A 22 -34.46 2.09 -2.41
C ALA A 22 -33.77 0.72 -2.51
N THR A 23 -34.43 -0.26 -3.14
CA THR A 23 -33.86 -1.61 -3.35
C THR A 23 -32.74 -1.60 -4.39
N ILE A 24 -32.91 -0.85 -5.49
CA ILE A 24 -31.87 -0.67 -6.52
C ILE A 24 -30.69 0.10 -5.94
N MET A 25 -30.92 1.18 -5.20
CA MET A 25 -29.86 1.93 -4.52
C MET A 25 -29.16 1.05 -3.48
N GLY A 26 -29.88 0.24 -2.70
CA GLY A 26 -29.30 -0.73 -1.76
C GLY A 26 -28.43 -1.78 -2.46
N PHE A 27 -28.86 -2.27 -3.63
CA PHE A 27 -28.08 -3.18 -4.47
C PHE A 27 -26.85 -2.50 -5.09
N VAL A 28 -27.00 -1.27 -5.57
CA VAL A 28 -25.93 -0.44 -6.12
C VAL A 28 -24.90 -0.13 -5.03
N TYR A 29 -25.31 0.27 -3.82
CA TYR A 29 -24.44 0.41 -2.66
C TYR A 29 -23.79 -0.93 -2.29
N PHE A 30 -24.53 -2.03 -2.24
CA PHE A 30 -23.96 -3.36 -1.96
C PHE A 30 -22.92 -3.80 -3.02
N PHE A 31 -23.10 -3.44 -4.29
CA PHE A 31 -22.14 -3.69 -5.37
C PHE A 31 -20.95 -2.71 -5.35
N TYR A 32 -21.17 -1.43 -5.02
CA TYR A 32 -20.09 -0.46 -4.80
C TYR A 32 -19.26 -0.78 -3.54
N ASP A 33 -19.89 -1.34 -2.50
CA ASP A 33 -19.26 -1.68 -1.22
C ASP A 33 -18.53 -3.03 -1.26
N ARG A 34 -18.71 -3.82 -2.34
CA ARG A 34 -18.02 -5.11 -2.52
C ARG A 34 -16.61 -4.99 -3.11
N HIS A 35 -16.14 -3.79 -3.48
CA HIS A 35 -14.86 -3.61 -4.18
C HIS A 35 -13.86 -2.61 -3.59
N PHE A 36 -14.09 -2.02 -2.41
CA PHE A 36 -13.08 -1.17 -1.80
C PHE A 36 -13.02 -1.43 -0.30
N VAL A 37 -12.07 -2.26 0.14
CA VAL A 37 -11.58 -2.13 1.52
C VAL A 37 -10.82 -0.80 1.52
N THR A 38 -11.55 0.30 1.76
CA THR A 38 -10.91 1.57 2.05
C THR A 38 -10.24 1.33 3.40
N CYS A 39 -8.91 1.23 3.40
CA CYS A 39 -8.20 1.47 4.64
C CYS A 39 -8.53 2.89 5.06
N LYS A 40 -9.50 3.03 5.98
CA LYS A 40 -9.95 4.33 6.44
C LYS A 40 -8.72 5.01 7.04
N PRO A 41 -8.35 6.22 6.59
CA PRO A 41 -7.29 6.98 7.22
C PRO A 41 -7.62 7.09 8.72
N MET A 42 -6.70 6.66 9.59
CA MET A 42 -6.88 6.94 11.01
C MET A 42 -6.76 8.46 11.19
N GLU A 43 -7.83 9.08 11.69
CA GLU A 43 -7.79 10.47 12.12
C GLU A 43 -7.00 10.54 13.42
N GLY A 44 -5.83 11.17 13.36
CA GLY A 44 -4.88 11.25 14.48
C GLY A 44 -3.85 10.10 14.50
N PHE A 45 -2.67 10.39 15.04
CA PHE A 45 -1.61 9.41 15.24
C PHE A 45 -2.10 8.35 16.24
N SER A 46 -2.36 7.13 15.77
CA SER A 46 -2.62 6.00 16.66
C SER A 46 -1.31 5.60 17.33
N SER A 47 -1.19 5.86 18.63
CA SER A 47 -0.09 5.32 19.45
C SER A 47 -0.07 3.79 19.46
N ASN A 48 -1.20 3.15 19.13
CA ASN A 48 -1.32 1.72 18.93
C ASN A 48 -0.94 1.32 17.50
N ARG A 49 0.26 0.76 17.34
CA ARG A 49 0.78 0.31 16.05
C ARG A 49 0.04 -0.90 15.48
N ASP A 50 -0.44 -1.80 16.32
CA ASP A 50 -1.20 -2.97 15.84
C ASP A 50 -2.50 -2.53 15.17
N ALA A 51 -3.18 -1.56 15.76
CA ALA A 51 -4.34 -0.94 15.14
C ALA A 51 -3.95 -0.19 13.85
N TYR A 52 -2.86 0.58 13.88
CA TYR A 52 -2.37 1.36 12.74
C TYR A 52 -2.07 0.51 11.50
N TYR A 53 -1.41 -0.65 11.67
CA TYR A 53 -1.07 -1.58 10.59
C TYR A 53 -2.12 -2.68 10.32
N SER A 54 -3.26 -2.65 11.03
CA SER A 54 -4.29 -3.70 10.94
C SER A 54 -4.87 -3.86 9.53
N CYS A 55 -5.05 -2.75 8.79
CA CYS A 55 -5.58 -2.81 7.44
C CYS A 55 -4.61 -3.50 6.48
N LEU A 56 -3.33 -3.09 6.50
CA LEU A 56 -2.28 -3.75 5.70
C LEU A 56 -2.21 -5.25 6.01
N ARG A 57 -2.25 -5.62 7.30
CA ARG A 57 -2.28 -7.02 7.74
C ARG A 57 -3.45 -7.80 7.14
N LYS A 58 -4.65 -7.22 7.14
CA LYS A 58 -5.86 -7.82 6.56
C LYS A 58 -5.70 -8.01 5.05
N LEU A 59 -5.29 -6.98 4.33
CA LEU A 59 -5.12 -7.01 2.88
C LEU A 59 -4.11 -8.08 2.45
N LEU A 60 -2.98 -8.17 3.15
CA LEU A 60 -1.95 -9.17 2.90
C LEU A 60 -2.44 -10.60 3.20
N LYS A 61 -3.18 -10.80 4.30
CA LYS A 61 -3.78 -12.10 4.64
C LYS A 61 -4.80 -12.57 3.59
N GLU A 62 -5.50 -11.64 2.96
CA GLU A 62 -6.47 -11.90 1.89
C GLU A 62 -5.82 -12.00 0.50
N ASN A 63 -4.48 -11.93 0.40
CA ASN A 63 -3.73 -11.90 -0.87
C ASN A 63 -4.14 -10.76 -1.80
N ARG A 64 -4.66 -9.65 -1.25
CA ARG A 64 -5.01 -8.44 -2.00
C ARG A 64 -3.77 -7.59 -2.25
N TRP A 65 -2.85 -8.11 -3.06
CA TRP A 65 -1.50 -7.55 -3.23
C TRP A 65 -1.47 -6.11 -3.73
N GLU A 66 -2.39 -5.76 -4.64
CA GLU A 66 -2.49 -4.41 -5.18
C GLU A 66 -2.96 -3.40 -4.13
N ASP A 67 -3.99 -3.75 -3.37
CA ASP A 67 -4.48 -2.93 -2.26
C ASP A 67 -3.43 -2.82 -1.15
N ALA A 68 -2.77 -3.93 -0.81
CA ALA A 68 -1.69 -3.94 0.18
C ALA A 68 -0.53 -3.04 -0.25
N ASN A 69 -0.21 -2.99 -1.55
CA ASN A 69 0.80 -2.09 -2.09
C ASN A 69 0.40 -0.61 -1.89
N ARG A 70 -0.84 -0.25 -2.28
CA ARG A 70 -1.37 1.10 -2.07
C ARG A 70 -1.36 1.50 -0.59
N GLU A 71 -1.81 0.59 0.27
CA GLU A 71 -1.85 0.81 1.71
C GLU A 71 -0.45 0.96 2.30
N THR A 72 0.53 0.19 1.82
CA THR A 72 1.93 0.33 2.24
C THR A 72 2.45 1.73 1.92
N LEU A 73 2.21 2.22 0.70
CA LEU A 73 2.62 3.59 0.33
C LEU A 73 1.94 4.64 1.23
N ARG A 74 0.62 4.51 1.47
CA ARG A 74 -0.14 5.42 2.33
C ARG A 74 0.44 5.46 3.75
N LEU A 75 0.66 4.30 4.37
CA LEU A 75 1.20 4.17 5.73
C LEU A 75 2.61 4.76 5.83
N MET A 76 3.46 4.49 4.84
CA MET A 76 4.83 5.03 4.83
C MET A 76 4.83 6.54 4.70
N LEU A 77 4.01 7.12 3.81
CA LEU A 77 3.89 8.58 3.67
C LEU A 77 3.36 9.23 4.96
N GLN A 78 2.32 8.65 5.56
CA GLN A 78 1.75 9.16 6.80
C GLN A 78 2.73 9.05 7.98
N THR A 79 3.57 8.02 8.04
CA THR A 79 4.59 7.87 9.09
C THR A 79 5.57 9.04 9.13
N VAL A 80 5.81 9.69 7.98
CA VAL A 80 6.75 10.81 7.86
C VAL A 80 6.07 12.15 7.55
N ASN A 81 4.73 12.20 7.65
CA ASN A 81 3.89 13.37 7.34
C ASN A 81 4.11 13.94 5.92
N ARG A 82 4.14 13.05 4.91
CA ARG A 82 4.39 13.41 3.51
C ARG A 82 3.30 12.96 2.53
N GLU A 83 2.08 12.81 3.03
CA GLU A 83 0.93 12.41 2.22
C GLU A 83 0.66 13.41 1.08
N GLY A 84 0.91 14.70 1.30
CA GLY A 84 0.72 15.75 0.30
C GLY A 84 1.73 15.68 -0.85
N GLU A 85 2.93 15.19 -0.59
CA GLU A 85 3.99 15.07 -1.58
C GLU A 85 3.86 13.79 -2.40
N GLY A 86 3.33 12.72 -1.79
CA GLY A 86 3.14 11.43 -2.46
C GLY A 86 4.44 10.65 -2.70
N PHE A 87 5.57 11.10 -2.16
CA PHE A 87 6.85 10.38 -2.20
C PHE A 87 7.68 10.67 -0.93
N ILE A 88 8.59 9.74 -0.60
CA ILE A 88 9.57 9.89 0.47
C ILE A 88 10.94 10.07 -0.17
N ASP A 89 11.52 11.26 -0.04
CA ASP A 89 12.87 11.54 -0.52
C ASP A 89 13.95 10.80 0.28
N THR A 90 15.15 10.74 -0.28
CA THR A 90 16.29 10.04 0.32
C THR A 90 16.65 10.53 1.72
N LYS A 91 16.51 11.84 2.00
CA LYS A 91 16.84 12.39 3.32
C LYS A 91 15.83 11.92 4.36
N THR A 92 14.54 12.00 4.05
CA THR A 92 13.49 11.48 4.92
C THR A 92 13.60 9.96 5.09
N MET A 93 13.92 9.22 4.03
CA MET A 93 14.05 7.75 4.10
C MET A 93 15.21 7.30 4.99
N LYS A 94 16.34 8.01 4.99
CA LYS A 94 17.47 7.76 5.91
C LYS A 94 17.06 7.79 7.39
N GLU A 95 16.08 8.63 7.70
CA GLU A 95 15.59 8.85 9.07
C GLU A 95 14.30 8.06 9.36
N PHE A 96 13.79 7.27 8.39
CA PHE A 96 12.52 6.56 8.53
C PHE A 96 12.54 5.65 9.78
N PRO A 97 11.51 5.66 10.64
CA PRO A 97 11.53 4.91 11.89
C PRO A 97 11.68 3.41 11.68
N CYS A 98 12.73 2.80 12.26
CA CYS A 98 13.00 1.38 12.06
C CYS A 98 11.87 0.49 12.54
N LYS A 99 11.25 0.82 13.68
CA LYS A 99 10.16 0.01 14.23
C LYS A 99 8.96 -0.07 13.27
N ASP A 100 8.68 1.00 12.53
CA ASP A 100 7.61 1.06 11.54
C ASP A 100 7.99 0.30 10.26
N LEU A 101 9.22 0.49 9.77
CA LEU A 101 9.72 -0.22 8.60
C LEU A 101 9.78 -1.74 8.82
N LEU A 102 10.19 -2.17 10.03
CA LEU A 102 10.26 -3.58 10.41
C LEU A 102 8.88 -4.24 10.55
N ILE A 103 7.85 -3.50 10.98
CA ILE A 103 6.47 -4.01 10.99
C ILE A 103 5.99 -4.25 9.57
N ILE A 104 6.21 -3.29 8.67
CA ILE A 104 5.83 -3.42 7.25
C ILE A 104 6.57 -4.60 6.61
N GLU A 105 7.88 -4.72 6.84
CA GLU A 105 8.70 -5.84 6.37
C GLU A 105 8.15 -7.19 6.86
N ASP A 106 7.92 -7.34 8.16
CA ASP A 106 7.41 -8.58 8.76
C ASP A 106 6.06 -9.01 8.14
N LEU A 107 5.17 -8.05 7.92
CA LEU A 107 3.87 -8.28 7.29
C LEU A 107 4.03 -8.81 5.85
N TRP A 108 4.83 -8.15 5.02
CA TRP A 108 5.06 -8.55 3.64
C TRP A 108 5.77 -9.91 3.55
N SER A 109 6.81 -10.11 4.36
CA SER A 109 7.60 -11.34 4.37
C SER A 109 6.74 -12.53 4.79
N LYS A 110 5.97 -12.43 5.88
CA LYS A 110 5.09 -13.53 6.33
C LYS A 110 4.01 -13.88 5.31
N ALA A 111 3.32 -12.88 4.76
CA ALA A 111 2.23 -13.13 3.82
C ALA A 111 2.71 -13.73 2.49
N SER A 112 3.92 -13.40 2.07
CA SER A 112 4.49 -13.84 0.80
C SER A 112 5.48 -15.00 0.91
N GLN A 113 5.70 -15.54 2.12
CA GLN A 113 6.73 -16.55 2.40
C GLN A 113 8.14 -16.08 1.99
N GLY A 114 8.46 -14.83 2.31
CA GLY A 114 9.74 -14.20 2.01
C GLY A 114 9.96 -13.89 0.52
N ARG A 115 8.92 -13.92 -0.31
CA ARG A 115 9.03 -13.54 -1.74
C ARG A 115 9.04 -12.04 -1.95
N PHE A 116 8.29 -11.31 -1.13
CA PHE A 116 8.11 -9.87 -1.19
C PHE A 116 8.56 -9.23 0.12
N GLY A 117 8.87 -7.94 0.05
CA GLY A 117 9.43 -7.18 1.18
C GLY A 117 10.69 -6.40 0.78
N PHE A 118 11.03 -5.43 1.61
CA PHE A 118 12.18 -4.57 1.43
C PHE A 118 13.49 -5.29 1.68
N ASP A 119 13.54 -6.26 2.60
CA ASP A 119 14.74 -7.09 2.81
C ASP A 119 15.04 -7.97 1.58
N THR A 120 14.00 -8.50 0.94
CA THR A 120 14.17 -9.24 -0.32
C THR A 120 14.68 -8.33 -1.43
N GLN A 121 14.13 -7.12 -1.55
CA GLN A 121 14.64 -6.11 -2.49
C GLN A 121 16.09 -5.72 -2.18
N GLN A 122 16.45 -5.58 -0.91
CA GLN A 122 17.81 -5.28 -0.45
C GLN A 122 18.82 -6.34 -0.86
N LYS A 123 18.46 -7.63 -0.70
CA LYS A 123 19.34 -8.74 -1.06
C LYS A 123 19.60 -8.76 -2.56
N ILE A 124 18.57 -8.55 -3.37
CA ILE A 124 18.67 -8.46 -4.83
C ILE A 124 19.49 -7.23 -5.21
N TRP A 125 19.21 -6.08 -4.60
CA TRP A 125 19.95 -4.86 -4.85
C TRP A 125 21.46 -5.04 -4.62
N LYS A 126 21.84 -5.67 -3.50
CA LYS A 126 23.23 -6.00 -3.20
C LYS A 126 23.83 -6.99 -4.19
N SER A 127 23.09 -8.01 -4.62
CA SER A 127 23.59 -9.00 -5.60
C SER A 127 23.83 -8.42 -6.99
N GLU A 128 23.08 -7.38 -7.37
CA GLU A 128 23.23 -6.69 -8.66
C GLU A 128 24.34 -5.61 -8.67
N GLY A 129 25.13 -5.52 -7.60
CA GLY A 129 26.24 -4.57 -7.46
C GLY A 129 25.80 -3.16 -7.05
N GLY A 130 24.68 -3.07 -6.32
CA GLY A 130 24.14 -1.82 -5.85
C GLY A 130 24.81 -1.28 -4.57
N GLU A 131 25.07 0.03 -4.56
CA GLU A 131 25.84 0.72 -3.50
C GLU A 131 24.98 1.61 -2.59
N PRO A 132 25.16 1.63 -1.25
CA PRO A 132 24.43 2.46 -0.29
C PRO A 132 24.00 3.84 -0.78
N TYR A 133 22.69 4.10 -0.73
CA TYR A 133 22.04 5.33 -1.15
C TYR A 133 22.31 5.76 -2.59
N LEU A 134 22.71 4.85 -3.48
CA LEU A 134 22.75 5.14 -4.92
C LEU A 134 21.34 5.43 -5.42
N THR A 135 21.17 6.62 -6.00
CA THR A 135 19.89 7.10 -6.56
C THR A 135 19.96 7.32 -8.07
N ASP A 136 21.09 7.01 -8.70
CA ASP A 136 21.26 7.19 -10.15
C ASP A 136 20.46 6.13 -10.91
N GLU A 137 19.38 6.58 -11.54
CA GLU A 137 18.50 5.74 -12.33
C GLU A 137 19.09 5.28 -13.67
N ASN A 138 20.28 5.78 -14.05
CA ASN A 138 21.01 5.33 -15.22
C ASN A 138 22.15 4.38 -14.87
N SER A 139 22.38 4.11 -13.58
CA SER A 139 23.41 3.17 -13.16
C SER A 139 23.08 1.74 -13.61
N GLU A 140 24.10 0.99 -14.00
CA GLU A 140 23.91 -0.39 -14.44
C GLU A 140 23.30 -1.27 -13.33
N ALA A 141 23.71 -1.05 -12.08
CA ALA A 141 23.15 -1.74 -10.91
C ALA A 141 21.63 -1.53 -10.81
N TYR A 142 21.16 -0.30 -11.07
CA TYR A 142 19.73 -0.01 -11.10
C TYR A 142 18.98 -0.67 -12.25
N HIS A 143 19.60 -0.73 -13.43
CA HIS A 143 19.01 -1.47 -14.55
C HIS A 143 18.92 -2.97 -14.28
N ARG A 144 19.98 -3.58 -13.74
CA ARG A 144 20.01 -4.99 -13.34
C ARG A 144 18.97 -5.30 -12.25
N PHE A 145 18.92 -4.48 -11.20
CA PHE A 145 17.94 -4.61 -10.13
C PHE A 145 16.50 -4.54 -10.66
N ARG A 146 16.15 -3.48 -11.41
CA ARG A 146 14.80 -3.33 -12.00
C ARG A 146 14.42 -4.53 -12.86
N SER A 147 15.37 -5.08 -13.62
CA SER A 147 15.17 -6.28 -14.41
C SER A 147 14.88 -7.50 -13.51
N ALA A 148 15.69 -7.72 -12.47
CA ALA A 148 15.59 -8.84 -11.54
C ALA A 148 14.25 -8.85 -10.78
N VAL A 149 13.81 -7.69 -10.28
CA VAL A 149 12.51 -7.57 -9.59
C VAL A 149 11.33 -7.45 -10.57
N GLY A 150 11.58 -7.38 -11.88
CA GLY A 150 10.54 -7.35 -12.91
C GLY A 150 9.83 -5.99 -13.11
N TRP A 151 10.46 -4.88 -12.73
CA TRP A 151 9.94 -3.52 -12.93
C TRP A 151 10.24 -3.03 -14.34
N LYS A 152 9.27 -3.19 -15.24
CA LYS A 152 9.40 -2.87 -16.67
C LYS A 152 8.72 -1.54 -17.00
N LYS A 153 9.42 -0.66 -17.72
CA LYS A 153 8.87 0.61 -18.19
C LYS A 153 7.65 0.36 -19.08
N GLY A 154 6.55 1.09 -18.81
CA GLY A 154 5.31 1.00 -19.59
C GLY A 154 4.51 -0.29 -19.41
N LYS A 155 4.78 -1.06 -18.35
CA LYS A 155 3.97 -2.22 -17.98
C LYS A 155 3.46 -2.08 -16.55
N ASP A 156 2.22 -2.50 -16.35
CA ASP A 156 1.63 -2.54 -15.03
C ASP A 156 2.35 -3.59 -14.14
N PRO A 157 2.48 -3.33 -12.83
CA PRO A 157 3.01 -4.31 -11.90
C PRO A 157 2.19 -5.60 -11.86
N ASN A 158 2.85 -6.72 -11.61
CA ASN A 158 2.22 -8.01 -11.39
C ASN A 158 1.86 -8.17 -9.90
N PHE A 159 0.59 -7.96 -9.55
CA PHE A 159 0.08 -8.11 -8.19
C PHE A 159 -0.34 -9.55 -7.87
N SER A 160 0.56 -10.50 -8.11
CA SER A 160 0.35 -11.92 -7.79
C SER A 160 1.63 -12.58 -7.28
N LEU A 161 1.50 -13.73 -6.62
CA LEU A 161 2.65 -14.52 -6.15
C LEU A 161 3.56 -15.05 -7.28
N ASN A 162 3.07 -15.05 -8.53
CA ASN A 162 3.86 -15.40 -9.71
C ASN A 162 4.84 -14.29 -10.13
N ALA A 163 4.78 -13.12 -9.50
CA ALA A 163 5.77 -12.08 -9.73
C ALA A 163 7.17 -12.51 -9.23
N PRO A 164 8.25 -11.91 -9.79
CA PRO A 164 9.61 -12.15 -9.32
C PRO A 164 9.79 -11.83 -7.83
N TYR A 165 10.85 -12.38 -7.23
CA TYR A 165 11.23 -12.00 -5.87
C TYR A 165 11.51 -10.50 -5.78
N GLY A 166 11.10 -9.87 -4.68
CA GLY A 166 11.25 -8.44 -4.45
C GLY A 166 10.35 -7.55 -5.32
N HIS A 167 9.43 -8.12 -6.13
CA HIS A 167 8.57 -7.31 -7.00
C HIS A 167 7.72 -6.30 -6.23
N LEU A 168 7.25 -6.68 -5.04
CA LEU A 168 6.43 -5.87 -4.15
C LEU A 168 7.10 -5.71 -2.77
N PRO A 169 6.76 -4.64 -2.01
CA PRO A 169 5.95 -3.49 -2.43
C PRO A 169 6.73 -2.52 -3.34
N ILE A 170 5.99 -1.73 -4.11
CA ILE A 170 6.48 -0.69 -5.02
C ILE A 170 6.03 0.65 -4.47
N LEU A 171 6.99 1.47 -4.03
CA LEU A 171 6.75 2.78 -3.42
C LEU A 171 6.86 3.95 -4.40
N GLY A 172 7.30 3.70 -5.64
CA GLY A 172 7.54 4.74 -6.64
C GLY A 172 6.72 4.52 -7.90
N SER A 173 6.09 5.59 -8.39
CA SER A 173 5.69 5.70 -9.79
C SER A 173 6.59 6.77 -10.44
N HIS A 174 7.15 6.47 -11.60
CA HIS A 174 7.75 7.47 -12.50
C HIS A 174 8.89 8.34 -11.91
N GLY A 175 9.99 7.72 -11.49
CA GLY A 175 11.27 8.45 -11.36
C GLY A 175 11.40 9.38 -10.15
N LYS A 176 10.55 9.22 -9.12
CA LYS A 176 10.76 9.86 -7.82
C LYS A 176 11.46 8.89 -6.88
N ILE A 177 12.73 9.21 -6.66
CA ILE A 177 13.72 8.52 -5.85
C ILE A 177 13.18 8.31 -4.43
N GLY A 178 12.99 7.03 -4.10
CA GLY A 178 12.50 6.54 -2.81
C GLY A 178 12.46 5.01 -2.76
N GLY A 179 12.37 4.36 -3.93
CA GLY A 179 12.25 2.91 -4.08
C GLY A 179 13.53 2.07 -3.95
N ILE A 180 14.70 2.69 -3.75
CA ILE A 180 15.93 1.99 -3.32
C ILE A 180 16.45 2.54 -2.00
N ALA A 181 16.17 3.80 -1.65
CA ALA A 181 16.57 4.32 -0.34
C ALA A 181 16.01 3.46 0.82
N ASN A 182 14.82 2.86 0.64
CA ASN A 182 14.24 1.90 1.57
C ASN A 182 15.05 0.60 1.69
N THR A 183 15.72 0.13 0.63
CA THR A 183 16.51 -1.11 0.67
C THR A 183 17.75 -0.95 1.56
N TYR A 184 18.32 0.23 1.68
CA TYR A 184 19.40 0.45 2.66
C TYR A 184 18.86 0.69 4.05
N ARG A 185 17.77 1.46 4.15
CA ARG A 185 17.20 1.73 5.47
C ARG A 185 16.77 0.45 6.17
N ILE A 186 16.19 -0.51 5.44
CA ILE A 186 15.86 -1.82 6.02
C ILE A 186 17.11 -2.59 6.45
N ALA A 187 18.21 -2.53 5.69
CA ALA A 187 19.47 -3.15 6.08
C ALA A 187 19.98 -2.58 7.41
N GLU A 188 20.03 -1.25 7.54
CA GLU A 188 20.45 -0.59 8.78
C GLU A 188 19.54 -0.97 9.97
N CYS A 189 18.23 -1.05 9.74
CA CYS A 189 17.27 -1.42 10.78
C CYS A 189 17.39 -2.89 11.21
N LEU A 190 17.75 -3.79 10.29
CA LEU A 190 17.95 -5.22 10.58
C LEU A 190 19.30 -5.51 11.24
N GLU A 191 20.36 -4.79 10.85
CA GLU A 191 21.69 -4.91 11.45
C GLU A 191 21.72 -4.40 12.89
N LYS A 192 20.96 -3.35 13.20
CA LYS A 192 20.83 -2.77 14.56
C LYS A 192 19.92 -3.55 15.51
N LYS A 193 19.72 -4.86 15.30
CA LYS A 193 18.93 -5.75 16.17
C LYS A 193 19.41 -5.86 17.64
N GLU A 194 20.41 -5.08 18.07
CA GLU A 194 20.89 -4.97 19.46
C GLU A 194 20.13 -3.95 20.34
N TRP A 195 19.04 -3.31 19.89
CA TRP A 195 18.34 -2.29 20.73
C TRP A 195 17.20 -2.82 21.62
N GLU A 196 16.97 -4.13 21.71
CA GLU A 196 16.02 -4.69 22.70
C GLU A 196 16.61 -5.92 23.39
N ALA A 197 17.69 -5.73 24.15
CA ALA A 197 17.92 -6.53 25.36
C ALA A 197 17.44 -5.70 26.57
N PRO A 198 16.73 -6.31 27.53
CA PRO A 198 16.01 -5.60 28.61
C PRO A 198 16.90 -4.76 29.51
#